data_AF-A0A519KK01-F1
#
_entry.id   AF-A0A519KK01-F1
#
_cell.length_a   1.000
_cell.length_b   1.000
_cell.length_c   1.000
_cell.angle_alpha   90.00
_cell.angle_beta   90.00
_cell.angle_gamma   90.00
#
_symmetry.space_group_name_H-M   'P 1'
#
loop_
_entity.id
_entity.type
_entity.pdbx_description
1 polymer ?
#
loop_
_entity_poly.entity_id
_entity_poly.type
_entity_poly.pdbx_seq_one_letter_code
_entity_poly.pdbx_strand_id
1 'polypeptide(L)'
;MKRNILQLLLLPLVLASCKTPQVKHTDNQSFLPMQIGNYWKMDAQNYTEIQDTMRIDGKLYYKFYSLIGGDAVSTTYLRIDENNQLLESWPESKSKEYVRAKFSSNTGDSFFTLSDQSANDYKVTVTEKSDDKITFSFDMLYHENLAGNPHTVTYLKGLGLQDDWKSIKIDGKIIK
;
A
#
# COMPACT_ATOMS: atom_id res chain seq x y z
N MET A 1 -26.16 -13.58 -68.04
CA MET A 1 -27.33 -14.19 -67.37
C MET A 1 -26.86 -15.00 -66.17
N LYS A 2 -27.51 -14.78 -65.01
CA LYS A 2 -27.65 -15.67 -63.82
C LYS A 2 -26.50 -15.81 -62.78
N ARG A 3 -26.69 -15.02 -61.71
CA ARG A 3 -26.55 -15.27 -60.24
C ARG A 3 -26.19 -16.69 -59.75
N ASN A 4 -25.40 -16.75 -58.66
CA ASN A 4 -25.64 -17.41 -57.35
C ASN A 4 -24.39 -17.13 -56.46
N ILE A 5 -24.38 -16.22 -55.47
CA ILE A 5 -24.93 -16.23 -54.09
C ILE A 5 -24.64 -17.52 -53.30
N LEU A 6 -23.64 -17.46 -52.41
CA LEU A 6 -23.57 -18.17 -51.11
C LEU A 6 -22.53 -17.40 -50.24
N GLN A 7 -22.92 -16.36 -49.51
CA GLN A 7 -23.41 -16.34 -48.11
C GLN A 7 -22.51 -17.00 -47.05
N LEU A 8 -22.07 -16.13 -46.13
CA LEU A 8 -21.75 -16.32 -44.70
C LEU A 8 -20.49 -17.10 -44.30
N LEU A 9 -19.53 -16.41 -43.67
CA LEU A 9 -19.63 -16.15 -42.23
C LEU A 9 -18.80 -14.92 -41.80
N LEU A 10 -19.46 -14.02 -41.07
CA LEU A 10 -18.85 -12.95 -40.30
C LEU A 10 -18.02 -13.52 -39.15
N LEU A 11 -16.84 -12.95 -38.92
CA LEU A 11 -16.44 -12.59 -37.55
C LEU A 11 -15.43 -11.43 -37.62
N PRO A 12 -15.82 -10.16 -37.36
CA PRO A 12 -14.83 -9.17 -36.98
C PRO A 12 -14.40 -9.51 -35.55
N LEU A 13 -13.16 -9.99 -35.38
CA LEU A 13 -12.49 -9.93 -34.08
C LEU A 13 -12.32 -8.44 -33.75
N VAL A 14 -13.35 -7.86 -33.12
CA VAL A 14 -13.22 -6.59 -32.42
C VAL A 14 -12.33 -6.90 -31.21
N LEU A 15 -11.02 -6.75 -31.39
CA LEU A 15 -10.10 -6.63 -30.27
C LEU A 15 -10.51 -5.37 -29.51
N ALA A 16 -11.45 -5.52 -28.58
CA ALA A 16 -11.69 -4.57 -27.52
C ALA A 16 -10.42 -4.58 -26.66
N SER A 17 -9.41 -3.82 -27.11
CA SER A 17 -8.35 -3.33 -26.24
C SER A 17 -9.06 -2.51 -25.18
N CYS A 18 -9.33 -3.16 -24.05
CA CYS A 18 -9.74 -2.50 -22.83
C CYS A 18 -8.58 -1.55 -22.51
N LYS A 19 -8.71 -0.28 -22.93
CA LYS A 19 -7.83 0.77 -22.43
C LYS A 19 -8.12 0.84 -20.95
N THR A 20 -7.31 0.16 -20.15
CA THR A 20 -7.24 0.39 -18.72
C THR A 20 -7.10 1.91 -18.59
N PRO A 21 -8.01 2.61 -17.88
CA PRO A 21 -7.90 4.04 -17.75
C PRO A 21 -6.49 4.33 -17.25
N GLN A 22 -5.72 5.07 -18.04
CA GLN A 22 -4.44 5.58 -17.57
C GLN A 22 -4.80 6.51 -16.42
N VAL A 23 -4.57 6.03 -15.20
CA VAL A 23 -4.56 6.85 -14.01
C VAL A 23 -3.48 7.90 -14.29
N LYS A 24 -3.91 9.12 -14.60
CA LYS A 24 -3.00 10.27 -14.63
C LYS A 24 -2.42 10.34 -13.23
N HIS A 25 -1.14 10.00 -13.11
CA HIS A 25 -0.39 10.28 -11.90
C HIS A 25 -0.37 11.79 -11.71
N THR A 26 -1.22 12.26 -10.82
CA THR A 26 -1.03 13.53 -10.13
C THR A 26 0.34 13.47 -9.47
N ASP A 27 1.08 14.58 -9.49
CA ASP A 27 2.29 14.77 -8.69
C ASP A 27 2.10 14.09 -7.32
N ASN A 28 3.09 13.33 -6.88
CA ASN A 28 2.96 12.33 -5.82
C ASN A 28 2.70 12.99 -4.44
N GLN A 29 1.47 13.46 -4.23
CA GLN A 29 1.01 14.11 -3.01
C GLN A 29 0.77 13.11 -1.86
N SER A 30 0.89 11.81 -2.15
CA SER A 30 0.74 10.76 -1.15
C SER A 30 2.05 10.54 -0.38
N PHE A 31 1.94 10.24 0.91
CA PHE A 31 3.06 9.70 1.69
C PHE A 31 3.44 8.28 1.27
N LEU A 32 2.57 7.57 0.58
CA LEU A 32 2.81 6.22 0.11
C LEU A 32 2.18 6.04 -1.27
N PRO A 33 2.96 6.13 -2.37
CA PRO A 33 2.43 5.89 -3.70
C PRO A 33 2.00 4.43 -3.86
N MET A 34 0.73 4.22 -4.16
CA MET A 34 0.13 2.89 -4.35
C MET A 34 0.03 2.57 -5.83
N GLN A 35 1.05 1.89 -6.37
CA GLN A 35 1.07 1.48 -7.77
C GLN A 35 1.86 0.19 -7.92
N ILE A 36 1.32 -0.73 -8.72
CA ILE A 36 2.03 -1.97 -9.10
C ILE A 36 3.37 -1.61 -9.76
N GLY A 37 4.43 -2.30 -9.31
CA GLY A 37 5.80 -2.09 -9.73
C GLY A 37 6.57 -1.08 -8.88
N ASN A 38 5.94 -0.35 -7.95
CA ASN A 38 6.69 0.43 -6.96
C ASN A 38 7.53 -0.52 -6.11
N TYR A 39 8.78 -0.14 -5.88
CA TYR A 39 9.82 -1.06 -5.43
C TYR A 39 10.85 -0.35 -4.55
N TRP A 40 11.20 -0.98 -3.43
CA TRP A 40 12.17 -0.51 -2.45
C TRP A 40 13.18 -1.63 -2.18
N LYS A 41 14.47 -1.34 -2.30
CA LYS A 41 15.51 -2.37 -2.28
C LYS A 41 16.69 -1.98 -1.41
N MET A 42 17.10 -2.89 -0.54
CA MET A 42 18.41 -2.88 0.11
C MET A 42 19.42 -3.68 -0.72
N ASP A 43 19.04 -4.89 -1.14
CA ASP A 43 19.83 -5.79 -1.99
C ASP A 43 18.93 -6.87 -2.62
N ALA A 44 19.51 -7.92 -3.22
CA ALA A 44 18.74 -8.98 -3.87
C ALA A 44 17.97 -9.88 -2.89
N GLN A 45 18.34 -9.89 -1.61
CA GLN A 45 17.75 -10.69 -0.53
C GLN A 45 16.80 -9.87 0.36
N ASN A 46 16.80 -8.54 0.21
CA ASN A 46 16.06 -7.61 1.04
C ASN A 46 15.40 -6.53 0.17
N TYR A 47 14.10 -6.71 -0.13
CA TYR A 47 13.32 -5.76 -0.92
C TYR A 47 11.83 -5.86 -0.64
N THR A 48 11.10 -4.81 -0.99
CA THR A 48 9.64 -4.75 -1.00
C THR A 48 9.15 -4.29 -2.38
N GLU A 49 8.12 -4.93 -2.91
CA GLU A 49 7.50 -4.61 -4.19
C GLU A 49 5.97 -4.62 -4.07
N ILE A 50 5.31 -3.67 -4.72
CA ILE A 50 3.87 -3.77 -4.96
C ILE A 50 3.66 -4.62 -6.22
N GLN A 51 3.20 -5.86 -6.04
CA GLN A 51 3.15 -6.83 -7.14
C GLN A 51 1.79 -6.92 -7.83
N ASP A 52 0.71 -6.73 -7.07
CA ASP A 52 -0.65 -6.95 -7.56
C ASP A 52 -1.66 -6.17 -6.70
N THR A 53 -2.93 -6.37 -6.99
CA THR A 53 -4.06 -5.91 -6.19
C THR A 53 -4.99 -7.06 -5.81
N MET A 54 -5.77 -6.87 -4.76
CA MET A 54 -6.80 -7.80 -4.32
C MET A 54 -8.03 -7.05 -3.84
N ARG A 55 -9.21 -7.67 -3.96
CA ARG A 55 -10.42 -7.17 -3.29
C ARG A 55 -10.63 -7.90 -1.97
N ILE A 56 -10.68 -7.14 -0.89
CA ILE A 56 -11.03 -7.62 0.45
C ILE A 56 -12.27 -6.81 0.87
N ASP A 57 -13.38 -7.50 1.12
CA ASP A 57 -14.70 -6.91 1.39
C ASP A 57 -15.11 -5.80 0.42
N GLY A 58 -14.88 -6.06 -0.87
CA GLY A 58 -15.22 -5.15 -1.96
C GLY A 58 -14.24 -3.97 -2.14
N LYS A 59 -13.34 -3.71 -1.20
CA LYS A 59 -12.33 -2.64 -1.28
C LYS A 59 -11.06 -3.14 -1.97
N LEU A 60 -10.45 -2.29 -2.81
CA LEU A 60 -9.21 -2.62 -3.52
C LEU A 60 -8.01 -2.36 -2.60
N TYR A 61 -7.17 -3.38 -2.44
CA TYR A 61 -5.91 -3.34 -1.72
C TYR A 61 -4.75 -3.68 -2.66
N TYR A 62 -3.58 -3.12 -2.40
CA TYR A 62 -2.33 -3.42 -3.08
C TYR A 62 -1.53 -4.45 -2.29
N LYS A 63 -1.00 -5.46 -2.98
CA LYS A 63 -0.17 -6.52 -2.40
C LYS A 63 1.28 -6.06 -2.33
N PHE A 64 1.75 -5.78 -1.12
CA PHE A 64 3.15 -5.55 -0.80
C PHE A 64 3.80 -6.90 -0.51
N TYR A 65 4.69 -7.33 -1.39
CA TYR A 65 5.54 -8.49 -1.19
C TYR A 65 6.89 -8.01 -0.69
N SER A 66 7.38 -8.59 0.41
CA SER A 66 8.71 -8.31 0.94
C SER A 66 9.51 -9.60 1.06
N LEU A 67 10.73 -9.60 0.53
CA LEU A 67 11.74 -10.62 0.80
C LEU A 67 12.71 -10.06 1.84
N ILE A 68 12.99 -10.82 2.89
CA ILE A 68 13.84 -10.44 4.01
C ILE A 68 14.84 -11.58 4.25
N GLY A 69 16.14 -11.27 4.25
CA GLY A 69 17.19 -12.28 4.46
C GLY A 69 17.32 -13.35 3.37
N GLY A 70 16.56 -13.24 2.27
CA GLY A 70 16.61 -14.17 1.14
C GLY A 70 15.68 -15.39 1.24
N ASP A 71 15.07 -15.63 2.39
CA ASP A 71 14.21 -16.80 2.65
C ASP A 71 12.88 -16.46 3.35
N ALA A 72 12.83 -15.39 4.13
CA ALA A 72 11.60 -14.93 4.76
C ALA A 72 10.79 -14.05 3.81
N VAL A 73 9.51 -14.39 3.65
CA VAL A 73 8.56 -13.64 2.83
C VAL A 73 7.48 -13.08 3.72
N SER A 74 7.21 -11.78 3.57
CA SER A 74 6.04 -11.12 4.13
C SER A 74 5.13 -10.65 3.00
N THR A 75 3.82 -10.82 3.16
CA THR A 75 2.82 -10.24 2.26
C THR A 75 1.86 -9.42 3.08
N THR A 76 1.70 -8.15 2.70
CA THR A 76 0.76 -7.24 3.32
C THR A 76 -0.18 -6.67 2.26
N TYR A 77 -1.47 -6.52 2.58
CA TYR A 77 -2.42 -5.87 1.70
C TYR A 77 -2.76 -4.50 2.25
N LEU A 78 -2.33 -3.44 1.53
CA LEU A 78 -2.47 -2.06 1.96
C LEU A 78 -3.34 -1.25 1.00
N ARG A 79 -4.11 -0.30 1.53
CA ARG A 79 -4.80 0.73 0.74
C ARG A 79 -4.65 2.09 1.38
N ILE A 80 -4.77 3.13 0.56
CA ILE A 80 -5.05 4.48 1.03
C ILE A 80 -6.55 4.71 0.88
N ASP A 81 -7.21 5.15 1.95
CA ASP A 81 -8.62 5.52 1.91
C ASP A 81 -8.83 6.99 1.48
N GLU A 82 -10.09 7.38 1.36
CA GLU A 82 -10.52 8.73 1.03
C GLU A 82 -10.10 9.80 2.07
N ASN A 83 -9.76 9.39 3.28
CA ASN A 83 -9.30 10.26 4.37
C ASN A 83 -7.77 10.33 4.46
N ASN A 84 -7.07 9.76 3.46
CA ASN A 84 -5.61 9.65 3.41
C ASN A 84 -5.04 8.83 4.59
N GLN A 85 -5.73 7.74 4.94
CA GLN A 85 -5.29 6.75 5.93
C GLN A 85 -4.70 5.53 5.22
N LEU A 86 -3.57 5.06 5.71
CA LEU A 86 -3.01 3.78 5.32
C LEU A 86 -3.66 2.67 6.13
N LEU A 87 -4.35 1.79 5.44
CA LEU A 87 -5.12 0.70 6.03
C LEU A 87 -4.57 -0.63 5.54
N GLU A 88 -4.39 -1.55 6.46
CA GLU A 88 -4.06 -2.94 6.20
C GLU A 88 -5.30 -3.81 6.41
N SER A 89 -5.45 -4.85 5.61
CA SER A 89 -6.43 -5.91 5.84
C SER A 89 -5.87 -7.24 5.37
N TRP A 90 -6.54 -8.33 5.72
CA TRP A 90 -6.09 -9.68 5.41
C TRP A 90 -7.21 -10.51 4.79
N PRO A 91 -6.95 -11.29 3.72
CA PRO A 91 -7.97 -12.08 3.03
C PRO A 91 -8.70 -13.09 3.95
N GLU A 92 -7.99 -13.62 4.93
CA GLU A 92 -8.47 -14.57 5.93
C GLU A 92 -9.29 -13.92 7.05
N SER A 93 -9.08 -12.62 7.31
CA SER A 93 -9.75 -11.88 8.38
C SER A 93 -10.63 -10.78 7.81
N LYS A 94 -11.62 -11.20 7.02
CA LYS A 94 -12.67 -10.33 6.49
C LYS A 94 -13.25 -9.47 7.60
N SER A 95 -13.52 -8.20 7.27
CA SER A 95 -14.06 -7.11 8.09
C SER A 95 -13.11 -6.47 9.11
N LYS A 96 -11.87 -6.96 9.25
CA LYS A 96 -10.85 -6.28 10.07
C LYS A 96 -9.94 -5.40 9.21
N GLU A 97 -9.81 -4.14 9.61
CA GLU A 97 -8.83 -3.21 9.07
C GLU A 97 -7.92 -2.74 10.20
N TYR A 98 -6.62 -2.72 9.95
CA TYR A 98 -5.61 -2.18 10.85
C TYR A 98 -5.15 -0.84 10.30
N VAL A 99 -5.34 0.24 11.07
CA VAL A 99 -4.94 1.59 10.66
C VAL A 99 -3.45 1.76 10.89
N ARG A 100 -2.63 1.69 9.84
CA ARG A 100 -1.17 1.87 9.93
C ARG A 100 -0.76 3.33 10.03
N ALA A 101 -1.47 4.24 9.37
CA ALA A 101 -1.12 5.66 9.38
C ALA A 101 -2.33 6.54 9.07
N LYS A 102 -2.36 7.75 9.62
CA LYS A 102 -3.31 8.80 9.24
C LYS A 102 -2.52 10.01 8.77
N PHE A 103 -2.28 10.12 7.47
CA PHE A 103 -1.38 11.14 6.93
C PHE A 103 -1.93 12.57 7.05
N SER A 104 -3.24 12.72 7.25
CA SER A 104 -3.90 13.99 7.50
C SER A 104 -3.78 14.48 8.95
N SER A 105 -3.35 13.65 9.90
CA SER A 105 -3.24 14.01 11.33
C SER A 105 -2.17 15.06 11.62
N ASN A 106 -2.35 15.84 12.67
CA ASN A 106 -1.39 16.82 13.17
C ASN A 106 -0.47 16.24 14.24
N THR A 107 0.68 16.89 14.48
CA THR A 107 1.56 16.54 15.59
C THR A 107 0.78 16.55 16.92
N GLY A 108 0.91 15.48 17.71
CA GLY A 108 0.17 15.27 18.95
C GLY A 108 -1.13 14.48 18.80
N ASP A 109 -1.71 14.39 17.60
CA ASP A 109 -2.90 13.57 17.37
C ASP A 109 -2.59 12.10 17.65
N SER A 110 -3.60 11.38 18.14
CA SER A 110 -3.49 9.95 18.42
C SER A 110 -4.69 9.15 17.91
N PHE A 111 -4.46 7.89 17.57
CA PHE A 111 -5.49 6.93 17.17
C PHE A 111 -5.09 5.51 17.59
N PHE A 112 -6.04 4.57 17.52
CA PHE A 112 -5.80 3.16 17.75
C PHE A 112 -5.82 2.39 16.43
N THR A 113 -4.97 1.37 16.31
CA THR A 113 -4.82 0.62 15.06
C THR A 113 -5.97 -0.33 14.81
N LEU A 114 -6.50 -0.96 15.87
CA LEU A 114 -7.63 -1.89 15.83
C LEU A 114 -8.84 -1.38 16.62
N SER A 115 -8.61 -0.53 17.63
CA SER A 115 -9.66 -0.01 18.53
C SER A 115 -10.43 -1.12 19.25
N ASP A 116 -9.76 -2.22 19.58
CA ASP A 116 -10.33 -3.41 20.24
C ASP A 116 -9.68 -3.72 21.60
N GLN A 117 -8.71 -2.91 22.03
CA GLN A 117 -7.96 -3.09 23.28
C GLN A 117 -7.25 -4.43 23.41
N SER A 118 -7.05 -5.14 22.30
CA SER A 118 -6.23 -6.34 22.28
C SER A 118 -4.75 -5.99 22.51
N ALA A 119 -3.94 -6.99 22.84
CA ALA A 119 -2.50 -6.82 22.96
C ALA A 119 -1.84 -6.28 21.66
N ASN A 120 -2.49 -6.47 20.50
CA ASN A 120 -2.02 -5.98 19.20
C ASN A 120 -2.60 -4.62 18.81
N ASP A 121 -3.40 -3.99 19.67
CA ASP A 121 -3.95 -2.66 19.45
C ASP A 121 -2.94 -1.61 19.89
N TYR A 122 -2.31 -0.94 18.93
CA TYR A 122 -1.34 0.10 19.22
C TYR A 122 -2.06 1.43 19.39
N LYS A 123 -1.68 2.17 20.42
CA LYS A 123 -1.89 3.63 20.40
C LYS A 123 -0.79 4.23 19.54
N VAL A 124 -1.22 4.89 18.48
CA VAL A 124 -0.34 5.59 17.54
C VAL A 124 -0.44 7.08 17.79
N THR A 125 0.69 7.75 17.95
CA THR A 125 0.77 9.21 18.14
C THR A 125 1.66 9.84 17.09
N VAL A 126 1.21 10.92 16.46
CA VAL A 126 2.05 11.70 15.53
C VAL A 126 3.08 12.47 16.34
N THR A 127 4.36 12.17 16.15
CA THR A 127 5.47 12.82 16.88
C THR A 127 6.13 13.93 16.09
N GLU A 128 6.06 13.84 14.76
CA GLU A 128 6.62 14.85 13.86
C GLU A 128 5.79 14.92 12.58
N LYS A 129 5.59 16.12 12.05
CA LYS A 129 5.00 16.33 10.73
C LYS A 129 5.57 17.59 10.07
N SER A 130 5.92 17.45 8.80
CA SER A 130 6.23 18.53 7.87
C SER A 130 5.53 18.26 6.53
N ASP A 131 5.78 19.11 5.53
CA ASP A 131 5.21 18.94 4.19
C ASP A 131 5.66 17.63 3.52
N ASP A 132 6.86 17.16 3.84
CA ASP A 132 7.50 16.01 3.18
C ASP A 132 7.67 14.79 4.09
N LYS A 133 7.42 14.92 5.39
CA LYS A 133 7.68 13.86 6.38
C LYS A 133 6.60 13.78 7.44
N ILE A 134 6.28 12.57 7.86
CA ILE A 134 5.44 12.33 9.04
C ILE A 134 5.96 11.12 9.82
N THR A 135 6.13 11.30 11.13
CA THR A 135 6.61 10.26 12.05
C THR A 135 5.53 9.93 13.05
N PHE A 136 5.32 8.63 13.24
CA PHE A 136 4.39 8.06 14.19
C PHE A 136 5.16 7.29 15.26
N SER A 137 4.70 7.37 16.50
CA SER A 137 5.12 6.51 17.61
C SER A 137 4.02 5.50 17.89
N PHE A 138 4.39 4.22 18.02
CA PHE A 138 3.50 3.07 18.18
C PHE A 138 3.75 2.43 19.55
N ASP A 139 2.76 2.49 20.44
CA ASP A 139 2.83 1.90 21.78
C ASP A 139 1.76 0.80 21.96
N MET A 140 2.18 -0.40 22.36
CA MET A 140 1.29 -1.53 22.66
C MET A 140 0.76 -1.42 24.09
N LEU A 141 -0.09 -0.41 24.35
CA LEU A 141 -0.58 -0.09 25.70
C LEU A 141 -1.15 -1.29 26.47
N TYR A 142 -1.73 -2.26 25.77
CA TYR A 142 -2.40 -3.42 26.37
C TYR A 142 -1.54 -4.69 26.38
N HIS A 143 -0.29 -4.63 25.90
CA HIS A 143 0.60 -5.79 25.87
C HIS A 143 1.43 -5.88 27.15
N GLU A 144 1.36 -7.02 27.85
CA GLU A 144 1.97 -7.22 29.19
C GLU A 144 3.45 -6.83 29.27
N ASN A 145 4.23 -7.18 28.24
CA ASN A 145 5.69 -6.98 28.24
C ASN A 145 6.19 -5.81 27.38
N LEU A 146 5.33 -5.22 26.54
CA LEU A 146 5.76 -4.26 25.52
C LEU A 146 5.14 -2.87 25.74
N ALA A 147 4.13 -2.76 26.60
CA ALA A 147 3.56 -1.48 26.99
C ALA A 147 4.65 -0.51 27.49
N GLY A 148 4.60 0.73 27.02
CA GLY A 148 5.57 1.77 27.38
C GLY A 148 6.91 1.68 26.67
N ASN A 149 7.08 0.75 25.71
CA ASN A 149 8.27 0.63 24.86
C ASN A 149 7.90 0.93 23.40
N PRO A 150 7.60 2.19 23.05
CA PRO A 150 7.14 2.51 21.72
C PRO A 150 8.25 2.40 20.68
N HIS A 151 7.87 2.04 19.46
CA HIS A 151 8.73 2.15 18.27
C HIS A 151 8.22 3.25 17.34
N THR A 152 9.08 3.73 16.45
CA THR A 152 8.71 4.79 15.50
C THR A 152 8.64 4.26 14.07
N VAL A 153 7.73 4.85 13.30
CA VAL A 153 7.62 4.64 11.85
C VAL A 153 7.52 5.99 11.18
N THR A 154 8.40 6.25 10.23
CA THR A 154 8.43 7.51 9.49
C THR A 154 8.09 7.26 8.03
N TYR A 155 7.28 8.13 7.44
CA TYR A 155 6.95 8.13 6.02
C TYR A 155 7.44 9.42 5.37
N LEU A 156 7.97 9.29 4.16
CA LEU A 156 8.41 10.38 3.30
C LEU A 156 7.45 10.53 2.12
N LYS A 157 7.05 11.78 1.86
CA LYS A 157 6.13 12.11 0.78
C LYS A 157 6.69 11.68 -0.56
N GLY A 158 5.85 10.96 -1.30
CA GLY A 158 6.17 10.35 -2.58
C GLY A 158 7.13 9.17 -2.55
N LEU A 159 7.69 8.81 -1.38
CA LEU A 159 8.65 7.73 -1.23
C LEU A 159 8.12 6.56 -0.41
N GLY A 160 7.14 6.75 0.48
CA GLY A 160 6.70 5.68 1.36
C GLY A 160 7.50 5.62 2.66
N LEU A 161 7.72 4.41 3.15
CA LEU A 161 8.43 4.16 4.41
C LEU A 161 9.87 4.70 4.31
N GLN A 162 10.25 5.52 5.29
CA GLN A 162 11.63 5.96 5.48
C GLN A 162 12.44 4.80 6.05
N ASP A 163 13.36 4.30 5.24
CA ASP A 163 14.33 3.26 5.61
C ASP A 163 15.62 3.50 4.80
N ASP A 164 16.65 2.71 5.06
CA ASP A 164 17.98 2.83 4.45
C ASP A 164 18.06 2.28 3.01
N TRP A 165 16.93 2.30 2.28
CA TRP A 165 16.80 1.78 0.92
C TRP A 165 17.95 2.22 0.02
N LYS A 166 18.65 1.26 -0.58
CA LYS A 166 19.72 1.53 -1.55
C LYS A 166 19.18 1.87 -2.93
N SER A 167 17.97 1.41 -3.26
CA SER A 167 17.28 1.84 -4.47
C SER A 167 15.78 1.93 -4.26
N ILE A 168 15.17 2.94 -4.85
CA ILE A 168 13.72 3.16 -4.85
C ILE A 168 13.27 3.42 -6.29
N LYS A 169 12.27 2.68 -6.74
CA LYS A 169 11.59 2.88 -8.03
C LYS A 169 10.13 3.19 -7.78
N ILE A 170 9.69 4.39 -8.16
CA ILE A 170 8.31 4.86 -8.05
C ILE A 170 7.81 5.23 -9.44
N ASP A 171 6.62 4.76 -9.81
CA ASP A 171 6.01 5.01 -11.12
C ASP A 171 6.97 4.72 -12.28
N GLY A 172 7.64 3.56 -12.20
CA GLY A 172 8.61 3.10 -13.20
C GLY A 172 9.93 3.87 -13.25
N LYS A 173 10.11 4.94 -12.46
CA LYS A 173 11.34 5.75 -12.42
C LYS A 173 12.17 5.41 -11.20
N ILE A 174 13.47 5.20 -11.40
CA ILE A 174 14.43 5.07 -10.30
C ILE A 174 14.72 6.47 -9.78
N ILE A 175 14.46 6.69 -8.49
CA ILE A 175 14.64 8.00 -7.83
C ILE A 175 15.70 7.97 -6.73
N LYS A 176 16.11 6.76 -6.32
CA LYS A 176 17.27 6.49 -5.47
C LYS A 176 17.95 5.23 -5.98
#